data_AF-A0A3D3CHZ7-F1
#
_entry.id   AF-A0A3D3CHZ7-F1
#
_cell.length_a   1.000
_cell.length_b   1.000
_cell.length_c   1.000
_cell.angle_alpha   90.00
_cell.angle_beta   90.00
_cell.angle_gamma   90.00
#
_symmetry.space_group_name_H-M   'P 1'
#
loop_
_entity.id
_entity.type
_entity.pdbx_description
1 polymer ?
#
loop_
_entity_poly.entity_id
_entity_poly.type
_entity_poly.pdbx_seq_one_letter_code
_entity_poly.pdbx_strand_id
1 'polypeptide(L)' 'MELLTLWPFPENEVRHLLAHVRAAIVPELNLGQVIDTVRQLNDYQIPVLGVNRVDGLLITPAEILARLEEVRS' A
#
# COMPACT_ATOMS: atom_id res chain seq x y z
N MET A 1 4.38 -7.61 -1.63
CA MET A 1 5.76 -7.10 -1.53
C MET A 1 6.01 -6.70 -0.09
N GLU A 2 7.19 -6.95 0.43
CA GLU A 2 7.63 -6.46 1.74
C GLU A 2 8.77 -5.44 1.53
N LEU A 3 8.68 -4.28 2.17
CA LEU A 3 9.69 -3.23 2.10
C LEU A 3 10.74 -3.45 3.19
N LEU A 4 11.82 -4.16 2.85
CA LEU A 4 12.96 -4.37 3.77
C LEU A 4 13.86 -3.13 3.89
N THR A 5 13.91 -2.31 2.83
CA THR A 5 14.67 -1.06 2.79
C THR A 5 13.71 0.08 2.50
N LEU A 6 13.51 0.96 3.49
CA LEU A 6 12.67 2.15 3.35
C LEU A 6 13.39 3.26 2.56
N TRP A 7 14.70 3.38 2.75
CA TRP A 7 15.53 4.35 2.02
C TRP A 7 16.90 3.76 1.66
N PRO A 8 17.39 3.93 0.40
CA PRO A 8 16.68 4.51 -0.74
C PRO A 8 15.41 3.71 -1.09
N PHE A 9 14.32 4.40 -1.39
CA PHE A 9 13.04 3.74 -1.65
C PHE A 9 13.09 2.97 -2.99
N PRO A 10 12.59 1.73 -3.06
CA PRO A 10 12.67 0.89 -4.27
C PRO A 10 11.61 1.29 -5.31
N GLU A 11 11.76 2.47 -5.90
CA GLU A 11 10.77 3.04 -6.82
C GLU A 11 10.52 2.17 -8.06
N ASN A 12 11.57 1.57 -8.62
CA ASN A 12 11.48 0.80 -9.87
C ASN A 12 10.68 -0.48 -9.66
N GLU A 13 10.92 -1.18 -8.57
CA GLU A 13 10.22 -2.40 -8.18
C GLU A 13 8.75 -2.10 -7.88
N VAL A 14 8.47 -0.99 -7.19
CA VAL A 14 7.10 -0.56 -6.90
C VAL A 14 6.36 -0.25 -8.21
N ARG A 15 6.91 0.58 -9.10
CA ARG A 15 6.30 0.85 -10.43
C ARG A 15 6.06 -0.43 -11.20
N HIS A 16 7.05 -1.33 -11.25
CA HIS A 16 6.92 -2.60 -11.94
C HIS A 16 5.75 -3.43 -11.37
N LEU A 17 5.60 -3.53 -10.05
CA LEU A 17 4.47 -4.25 -9.45
C LEU A 17 3.13 -3.59 -9.74
N LEU A 18 3.04 -2.25 -9.63
CA LEU A 18 1.81 -1.51 -9.90
C LEU A 18 1.31 -1.73 -11.35
N ALA A 19 2.22 -1.92 -12.31
CA ALA A 19 1.87 -2.24 -13.69
C ALA A 19 1.16 -3.59 -13.88
N HIS A 20 1.32 -4.54 -12.93
CA HIS A 20 0.89 -5.93 -13.05
C HIS A 20 -0.23 -6.33 -12.08
N VAL A 21 -0.70 -5.41 -11.23
CA VAL A 21 -1.75 -5.68 -10.25
C VAL A 21 -2.98 -4.81 -10.50
N ARG A 22 -4.15 -5.27 -10.04
CA ARG A 22 -5.41 -4.52 -10.21
C ARG A 22 -5.64 -3.47 -9.13
N ALA A 23 -4.96 -3.59 -7.99
CA ALA A 23 -5.01 -2.66 -6.88
C ALA A 23 -3.81 -2.91 -5.95
N ALA A 24 -3.43 -1.88 -5.19
CA ALA A 24 -2.44 -1.96 -4.13
C ALA A 24 -3.06 -1.61 -2.78
N ILE A 25 -2.77 -2.41 -1.76
CA ILE A 25 -3.15 -2.14 -0.37
C ILE A 25 -1.87 -1.92 0.42
N VAL A 26 -1.79 -0.79 1.11
CA VAL A 26 -0.61 -0.37 1.88
C VAL A 26 -1.00 -0.30 3.36
N PRO A 27 -0.70 -1.34 4.15
CA PRO A 27 -0.84 -1.29 5.60
C PRO A 27 0.34 -0.55 6.24
N GLU A 28 0.06 0.46 7.07
CA GLU A 28 1.10 1.23 7.77
C GLU A 28 0.66 1.72 9.16
N LEU A 29 1.58 1.70 10.12
CA LEU A 29 1.37 2.20 11.48
C LEU A 29 1.69 3.71 11.58
N ASN A 30 1.28 4.47 10.56
CA ASN A 30 1.45 5.91 10.49
C ASN A 30 0.32 6.55 9.63
N LEU A 31 0.46 7.83 9.29
CA LEU A 31 -0.58 8.64 8.63
C LEU A 31 -0.51 8.72 7.10
N GLY A 32 0.49 8.14 6.42
CA GLY A 32 0.55 8.31 4.97
C GLY A 32 1.90 8.11 4.31
N GLN A 33 2.97 7.82 5.05
CA GLN A 33 4.33 8.05 4.52
C GLN A 33 4.64 7.16 3.31
N VAL A 34 4.32 5.86 3.39
CA VAL A 34 4.61 4.93 2.29
C VAL A 34 3.53 4.99 1.23
N ILE A 35 2.26 5.07 1.64
CA ILE A 35 1.15 5.10 0.69
C ILE A 35 1.21 6.30 -0.24
N ASP A 36 1.63 7.47 0.24
CA ASP A 36 1.72 8.66 -0.60
C ASP A 36 2.84 8.53 -1.64
N THR A 37 3.98 7.90 -1.29
CA THR A 37 5.01 7.53 -2.27
C THR A 37 4.47 6.53 -3.29
N VAL A 38 3.76 5.48 -2.85
CA VAL A 38 3.16 4.50 -3.76
C VAL A 38 2.14 5.16 -4.70
N ARG A 39 1.35 6.11 -4.22
CA ARG A 39 0.42 6.90 -5.05
C ARG A 39 1.16 7.76 -6.07
N GLN A 40 2.27 8.38 -5.70
CA GLN A 40 3.10 9.16 -6.62
C GLN A 40 3.71 8.30 -7.73
N LEU A 41 4.00 7.04 -7.45
CA LEU A 41 4.54 6.06 -8.40
C LEU A 41 3.45 5.34 -9.22
N ASN A 42 2.17 5.63 -8.97
CA ASN A 42 1.05 4.96 -9.62
C ASN A 42 0.69 5.61 -10.96
N ASP A 43 1.53 5.39 -11.96
CA ASP A 43 1.29 5.85 -13.33
C ASP A 43 0.11 5.15 -14.03
N TYR A 44 -0.41 4.06 -13.42
CA TYR A 44 -1.39 3.14 -14.02
C TYR A 44 -2.83 3.39 -13.56
N GLN A 45 -3.05 4.38 -12.70
CA GLN A 45 -4.36 4.77 -12.17
C GLN A 45 -5.13 3.62 -11.49
N ILE A 46 -4.42 2.62 -10.95
CA ILE A 46 -5.05 1.55 -10.17
C ILE A 46 -5.45 2.06 -8.77
N PRO A 47 -6.45 1.47 -8.10
CA PRO A 47 -6.76 1.80 -6.72
C PRO A 47 -5.55 1.57 -5.79
N VAL A 48 -5.19 2.59 -5.01
CA VAL A 48 -4.18 2.51 -3.94
C VAL A 48 -4.85 2.83 -2.60
N LEU A 49 -5.07 1.79 -1.81
CA LEU A 49 -5.80 1.85 -0.54
C LEU A 49 -4.87 1.75 0.66
N GLY A 50 -5.18 2.51 1.72
CA GLY A 50 -4.43 2.50 2.97
C GLY A 50 -5.16 1.74 4.06
N VAL A 51 -4.40 0.98 4.84
CA VAL A 51 -4.84 0.47 6.15
C VAL A 51 -3.95 1.14 7.19
N ASN A 52 -4.33 2.35 7.59
CA ASN A 52 -3.48 3.24 8.37
C ASN A 52 -3.93 3.24 9.83
N ARG A 53 -2.99 3.04 10.76
CA ARG A 53 -3.26 3.11 12.20
C ARG A 53 -2.22 3.94 12.94
N VAL A 54 -2.67 4.64 13.98
CA VAL A 54 -1.85 5.60 14.75
C VAL A 54 -2.00 5.43 16.27
N ASP A 55 -2.88 4.53 16.69
CA ASP A 55 -3.20 4.19 18.08
C ASP A 55 -2.20 3.19 18.69
N GLY A 56 -1.18 2.77 17.93
CA GLY A 56 -0.07 1.96 18.42
C GLY A 56 -0.31 0.45 18.49
N LEU A 57 -1.53 -0.05 18.23
CA LEU A 57 -1.75 -1.51 18.08
C LEU A 57 -1.46 -1.96 16.63
N LEU A 58 -1.21 -3.25 16.45
CA LEU A 58 -0.87 -3.84 15.16
C LEU A 58 -2.07 -3.98 14.24
N ILE A 59 -1.89 -3.67 12.95
CA ILE A 59 -2.87 -3.96 11.90
C ILE A 59 -3.07 -5.46 11.80
N THR A 60 -4.33 -5.89 11.87
CA THR A 60 -4.70 -7.31 11.79
C THR A 60 -4.89 -7.75 10.34
N PRO A 61 -4.70 -9.05 10.03
CA PRO A 61 -5.01 -9.58 8.71
C PRO A 61 -6.46 -9.34 8.29
N ALA A 62 -7.41 -9.35 9.23
CA ALA A 62 -8.83 -9.11 8.97
C ALA A 62 -9.09 -7.68 8.46
N GLU A 63 -8.42 -6.66 9.02
CA GLU A 63 -8.53 -5.27 8.55
C GLU A 63 -8.00 -5.11 7.11
N ILE A 64 -6.92 -5.82 6.76
CA ILE A 64 -6.37 -5.82 5.40
C ILE A 64 -7.35 -6.50 4.43
N LEU A 65 -7.92 -7.65 4.83
CA LEU A 65 -8.88 -8.38 4.01
C LEU A 65 -10.17 -7.58 3.75
N ALA A 66 -10.68 -6.87 4.76
CA ALA A 66 -11.86 -6.02 4.60
C ALA A 66 -11.64 -4.95 3.51
N ARG A 67 -10.44 -4.35 3.44
CA ARG A 67 -10.11 -3.39 2.37
C ARG A 67 -9.97 -4.04 1.00
N LEU A 68 -9.55 -5.30 0.94
CA LEU A 68 -9.49 -6.02 -0.33
C LEU A 68 -10.89 -6.29 -0.90
N GLU A 69 -11.88 -6.53 -0.03
CA GLU A 69 -13.27 -6.72 -0.44
C GLU A 69 -13.87 -5.46 -1.06
N GLU A 70 -13.57 -4.27 -0.53
CA GLU A 70 -14.01 -2.97 -1.09
C GLU A 70 -13.59 -2.77 -2.56
N VAL A 71 -12.47 -3.36 -2.99
CA VAL A 71 -11.97 -3.29 -4.37
C VAL A 71 -12.67 -4.28 -5.31
N ARG A 72 -13.16 -5.40 -4.77
CA ARG A 72 -13.73 -6.49 -5.57
C ARG A 72 -15.20 -6.27 -5.90
N SER A 73 -15.91 -5.46 -5.10
CA SER A 73 -17.29 -5.02 -5.31
C SER A 73 -17.38 -3.89 -6.33
#